data_AF-A0A2R6EHK8-F1
#
_entry.id   AF-A0A2R6EHK8-F1
#
_cell.length_a   1.000
_cell.length_b   1.000
_cell.length_c   1.000
_cell.angle_alpha   90.00
_cell.angle_beta   90.00
_cell.angle_gamma   90.00
#
_symmetry.space_group_name_H-M   'P 1'
#
loop_
_entity.id
_entity.type
_entity.pdbx_description
1 polymer ?
#
loop_
_entity_poly.entity_id
_entity_poly.type
_entity_poly.pdbx_seq_one_letter_code
_entity_poly.pdbx_strand_id
1 'polypeptide(L)'
;MFDVEAGAYEQDADRGIVQNVYVVERRRNEGIGSSLLAAAEAALTDAGADAVALEVMADNEAARRFYRRHGYDPHRVELEKPVESDTLTKE
;
A
#
# COMPACT_ATOMS: atom_id res chain seq x y z
N MET A 1 -16.92 -6.76 -22.02
CA MET A 1 -15.67 -7.05 -22.76
C MET A 1 -14.55 -6.84 -21.77
N PHE A 2 -13.69 -7.84 -21.55
CA PHE A 2 -12.59 -7.78 -20.58
C PHE A 2 -11.29 -8.11 -21.30
N ASP A 3 -10.22 -7.43 -20.92
CA ASP A 3 -8.88 -7.58 -21.50
C ASP A 3 -7.90 -8.10 -20.45
N VAL A 4 -6.78 -8.69 -20.89
CA VAL A 4 -5.71 -9.18 -20.01
C VAL A 4 -4.64 -8.09 -19.93
N GLU A 5 -4.64 -7.35 -18.83
CA GLU A 5 -3.69 -6.24 -18.65
C GLU A 5 -2.30 -6.79 -18.31
N ALA A 6 -1.46 -6.91 -19.35
CA ALA A 6 -0.03 -7.12 -19.18
C ALA A 6 0.61 -5.78 -18.75
N GLY A 7 1.05 -5.70 -17.49
CA GLY A 7 1.94 -4.66 -16.99
C GLY A 7 1.50 -3.23 -17.33
N ALA A 8 0.40 -2.79 -16.73
CA ALA A 8 -0.17 -1.48 -17.00
C ALA A 8 0.81 -0.35 -16.66
N TYR A 9 1.05 0.50 -17.66
CA TYR A 9 1.70 1.81 -17.62
C TYR A 9 3.23 1.81 -17.77
N GLU A 10 3.70 2.46 -18.85
CA GLU A 10 5.03 3.10 -18.87
C GLU A 10 5.15 3.96 -17.62
N GLN A 11 6.06 3.60 -16.73
CA GLN A 11 6.39 4.41 -15.57
C GLN A 11 7.30 5.55 -16.05
N ASP A 12 6.76 6.78 -16.10
CA ASP A 12 7.57 8.00 -16.31
C ASP A 12 8.62 8.24 -15.19
N ALA A 13 8.66 7.37 -14.16
CA ALA A 13 9.52 7.46 -12.98
C ALA A 13 9.69 6.08 -12.30
N ASP A 14 10.92 5.73 -11.90
CA ASP A 14 11.20 4.44 -11.25
C ASP A 14 10.60 4.42 -9.84
N ARG A 15 9.59 3.57 -9.61
CA ARG A 15 8.88 3.54 -8.32
C ARG A 15 9.34 2.40 -7.41
N GLY A 16 9.84 2.75 -6.23
CA GLY A 16 10.14 1.80 -5.15
C GLY A 16 8.87 1.38 -4.40
N ILE A 17 8.71 0.09 -4.10
CA ILE A 17 7.51 -0.42 -3.39
C ILE A 17 7.88 -0.92 -1.99
N VAL A 18 7.27 -0.33 -0.97
CA VAL A 18 7.28 -0.86 0.40
C VAL A 18 6.10 -1.83 0.54
N GLN A 19 6.39 -3.12 0.64
CA GLN A 19 5.35 -4.15 0.70
C GLN A 19 4.70 -4.26 2.08
N ASN A 20 5.50 -4.29 3.15
CA ASN A 20 5.01 -4.57 4.48
C ASN A 20 5.81 -3.79 5.54
N VAL A 21 5.10 -3.02 6.37
CA VAL A 21 5.64 -2.42 7.60
C VAL A 21 4.73 -2.82 8.74
N TYR A 22 5.29 -3.50 9.74
CA TYR A 22 4.53 -3.98 10.89
C TYR A 22 5.25 -3.72 12.19
N VAL A 23 4.52 -3.17 13.16
CA VAL A 23 4.96 -3.00 14.54
C VAL A 23 3.97 -3.71 15.45
N VAL A 24 4.49 -4.63 16.27
CA VAL A 24 3.70 -5.33 17.29
C VAL A 24 3.01 -4.33 18.22
N GLU A 25 1.76 -4.60 18.61
CA GLU A 25 0.90 -3.67 19.36
C GLU A 25 1.61 -3.03 20.56
N ARG A 26 2.28 -3.87 21.37
CA ARG A 26 3.00 -3.47 22.60
C ARG A 26 4.15 -2.47 22.38
N ARG A 27 4.55 -2.23 21.13
CA ARG A 27 5.65 -1.33 20.75
C ARG A 27 5.21 -0.17 19.85
N ARG A 28 3.91 0.02 19.65
CA ARG A 28 3.38 1.11 18.83
C ARG A 28 3.48 2.45 19.57
N ASN A 29 3.44 3.55 18.80
CA ASN A 29 3.60 4.92 19.30
C ASN A 29 4.97 5.23 19.94
N GLU A 30 5.97 4.35 19.79
CA GLU A 30 7.36 4.57 20.21
C GLU A 30 8.25 5.13 19.07
N GLY A 31 7.67 5.50 17.92
CA GLY A 31 8.41 5.96 16.74
C GLY A 31 9.04 4.85 15.87
N ILE A 32 8.95 3.59 16.28
CA ILE A 32 9.53 2.44 15.54
C ILE A 32 9.03 2.37 14.10
N GLY A 33 7.72 2.53 13.87
CA GLY A 33 7.15 2.50 12.52
C GLY A 33 7.72 3.60 11.62
N SER A 34 7.92 4.79 12.18
CA SER A 34 8.54 5.91 11.47
C SER A 34 10.01 5.62 11.13
N SER A 35 10.77 5.01 12.05
CA SER A 35 12.15 4.61 11.78
C SER A 35 12.25 3.52 10.72
N LEU A 36 11.35 2.54 10.73
CA LEU A 36 11.29 1.49 9.71
C LEU A 36 10.96 2.07 8.34
N LEU A 37 9.97 2.96 8.27
CA LEU A 37 9.57 3.61 7.03
C LEU A 37 10.71 4.47 6.45
N ALA A 38 11.36 5.30 7.29
CA ALA A 38 12.48 6.12 6.86
C ALA A 38 13.66 5.29 6.32
N ALA A 39 13.96 4.15 6.95
CA ALA A 39 15.01 3.25 6.47
C ALA A 39 14.65 2.63 5.11
N ALA A 40 13.39 2.27 4.89
CA ALA A 40 12.93 1.76 3.61
C ALA A 40 12.97 2.83 2.51
N GLU A 41 12.52 4.05 2.81
CA GLU A 41 12.57 5.19 1.89
C GLU A 41 14.00 5.53 1.47
N ALA A 42 14.94 5.53 2.42
CA ALA A 42 16.36 5.75 2.14
C ALA A 42 16.92 4.65 1.22
N ALA A 43 16.64 3.38 1.52
CA ALA A 43 17.11 2.26 0.70
C ALA A 43 16.55 2.29 -0.73
N LEU A 44 15.30 2.70 -0.91
CA LEU A 44 14.68 2.86 -2.23
C LEU A 44 15.27 4.04 -2.99
N THR A 45 15.53 5.15 -2.31
CA THR A 45 16.18 6.33 -2.89
C THR A 45 17.60 5.99 -3.35
N ASP A 46 18.38 5.29 -2.52
CA ASP A 46 19.74 4.83 -2.87
C ASP A 46 19.75 3.85 -4.04
N ALA A 47 18.64 3.12 -4.25
CA ALA A 47 18.43 2.23 -5.40
C ALA A 47 17.96 2.95 -6.67
N GLY A 48 17.77 4.27 -6.63
CA GLY A 48 17.38 5.09 -7.79
C GLY A 48 15.87 5.29 -7.94
N ALA A 49 15.06 5.02 -6.91
CA ALA A 49 13.62 5.28 -6.99
C ALA A 49 13.33 6.79 -6.96
N ASP A 50 12.55 7.25 -7.92
CA ASP A 50 12.03 8.62 -8.02
C ASP A 50 10.79 8.84 -7.14
N ALA A 51 10.11 7.76 -6.78
CA ALA A 51 8.93 7.78 -5.92
C ALA A 51 8.81 6.52 -5.07
N VAL A 52 8.19 6.63 -3.89
CA VAL A 52 7.90 5.51 -3.00
C VAL A 52 6.39 5.19 -2.98
N ALA A 53 6.09 3.89 -3.04
CA ALA A 53 4.74 3.34 -3.04
C ALA A 53 4.49 2.45 -1.84
N LEU A 54 3.22 2.34 -1.48
CA LEU A 54 2.69 1.25 -0.67
C LEU A 54 1.20 1.11 -0.93
N GLU A 55 0.67 -0.04 -0.52
CA GLU A 55 -0.75 -0.32 -0.50
C GLU A 55 -1.24 -0.40 0.94
N VAL A 56 -2.45 0.07 1.17
CA VAL A 56 -3.10 0.05 2.48
C VAL A 56 -4.55 -0.31 2.30
N MET A 57 -5.04 -1.25 3.11
CA MET A 57 -6.45 -1.64 3.10
C MET A 57 -7.34 -0.42 3.38
N ALA A 58 -8.49 -0.34 2.70
CA ALA A 58 -9.38 0.81 2.77
C ALA A 58 -9.88 1.09 4.20
N ASP A 59 -10.11 0.03 4.97
CA ASP A 59 -10.57 0.01 6.37
C ASP A 59 -9.45 0.26 7.39
N ASN A 60 -8.18 0.21 6.98
CA ASN A 60 -7.04 0.40 7.88
C ASN A 60 -6.75 1.90 8.11
N GLU A 61 -7.66 2.57 8.81
CA GLU A 61 -7.58 4.00 9.11
C GLU A 61 -6.30 4.39 9.87
N ALA A 62 -5.81 3.52 10.75
CA ALA A 62 -4.59 3.74 11.50
C ALA A 62 -3.38 3.84 10.58
N ALA A 63 -3.21 2.89 9.65
CA ALA A 63 -2.14 2.92 8.67
C ALA A 63 -2.31 4.09 7.69
N ARG A 64 -3.52 4.36 7.20
CA ARG A 64 -3.80 5.52 6.33
C ARG A 64 -3.43 6.85 7.00
N ARG A 65 -3.74 7.02 8.28
CA ARG A 65 -3.33 8.20 9.06
C ARG A 65 -1.82 8.25 9.27
N PHE A 66 -1.18 7.11 9.52
CA PHE A 66 0.27 7.01 9.64
C PHE A 66 0.96 7.48 8.36
N TYR A 67 0.64 6.90 7.21
CA TYR A 67 1.28 7.26 5.94
C TYR A 67 1.00 8.70 5.49
N ARG A 68 -0.21 9.24 5.70
CA ARG A 68 -0.46 10.67 5.44
C ARG A 68 0.43 11.60 6.26
N ARG A 69 0.74 11.26 7.51
CA ARG A 69 1.68 12.05 8.34
C ARG A 69 3.12 11.97 7.83
N HIS A 70 3.42 10.96 7.02
CA HIS A 70 4.71 10.75 6.35
C HIS A 70 4.72 11.29 4.91
N GLY A 71 3.70 12.06 4.50
CA GLY A 71 3.68 12.73 3.19
C GLY A 71 3.16 11.87 2.04
N TYR A 72 2.56 10.71 2.33
CA TYR A 72 1.89 9.91 1.30
C TYR A 72 0.49 10.45 1.02
N ASP A 73 0.21 10.68 -0.25
CA ASP A 73 -1.12 10.98 -0.78
C ASP A 73 -1.70 9.80 -1.56
N PRO A 74 -3.04 9.64 -1.62
CA PRO A 74 -3.67 8.63 -2.45
C PRO A 74 -3.26 8.79 -3.91
N HIS A 75 -2.63 7.77 -4.48
CA HIS A 75 -2.25 7.73 -5.89
C HIS A 75 -3.26 6.95 -6.75
N ARG A 76 -3.80 5.84 -6.22
CA ARG A 76 -4.85 5.03 -6.86
C ARG A 76 -5.84 4.53 -5.80
N VAL A 77 -7.07 4.25 -6.24
CA VAL A 77 -8.09 3.57 -5.42
C VAL A 77 -8.49 2.30 -6.16
N GLU A 78 -8.25 1.16 -5.53
CA GLU A 78 -8.75 -0.13 -6.00
C GLU A 78 -10.20 -0.30 -5.56
N LEU A 79 -11.06 -0.74 -6.48
CA LEU A 79 -12.49 -0.93 -6.25
C LEU A 79 -12.83 -2.40 -6.50
N GLU A 80 -13.51 -3.01 -5.54
CA GLU A 80 -14.06 -4.36 -5.68
C GLU A 80 -15.59 -4.33 -5.59
N LYS A 81 -16.23 -5.22 -6.34
CA LYS A 81 -17.65 -5.54 -6.20
C LYS A 81 -17.76 -7.05 -6.06
N PRO A 82 -18.48 -7.58 -5.06
CA PRO A 82 -18.73 -9.02 -4.99
C PRO A 82 -19.48 -9.45 -6.27
N VAL A 83 -18.97 -10.49 -6.91
CA VAL A 83 -19.77 -11.25 -7.89
C VAL A 83 -20.74 -12.08 -7.07
N GLU A 84 -22.05 -11.89 -7.24
CA GLU A 84 -23.04 -12.72 -6.56
C GLU A 84 -22.71 -14.20 -6.79
N SER A 85 -22.34 -14.92 -5.74
CA SER A 85 -22.49 -16.36 -5.71
C SER A 85 -23.81 -16.61 -5.01
N ASP A 86 -24.88 -16.55 -5.79
CA ASP A 86 -26.20 -17.02 -5.39
C ASP A 86 -26.13 -18.56 -5.28
N THR A 87 -25.43 -19.05 -4.26
CA THR A 87 -25.36 -20.47 -3.94
C THR A 87 -26.26 -20.71 -2.76
N LEU A 88 -27.55 -20.88 -3.08
CA LEU A 88 -28.57 -21.65 -2.40
C LEU A 88 -28.18 -22.11 -0.98
N THR A 89 -28.89 -21.55 0.01
CA THR A 89 -29.25 -22.28 1.23
C THR A 89 -29.75 -23.66 0.81
N LYS A 90 -29.01 -24.72 1.11
CA LYS A 90 -29.57 -26.05 1.26
C LYS A 90 -29.64 -26.35 2.75
N GLU A 91 -30.87 -26.62 3.14
CA GLU A 91 -31.34 -27.12 4.44
C GLU A 91 -30.53 -28.32 4.95
#